data_AF-A0A139CK15-F1
#
_entry.id   AF-A0A139CK15-F1
#
_cell.length_a   1.000
_cell.length_b   1.000
_cell.length_c   1.000
_cell.angle_alpha   90.00
_cell.angle_beta   90.00
_cell.angle_gamma   90.00
#
_symmetry.space_group_name_H-M   'P 1'
#
loop_
_entity.id
_entity.type
_entity.pdbx_description
1 polymer ?
#
loop_
_entity_poly.entity_id
_entity_poly.type
_entity_poly.pdbx_seq_one_letter_code
_entity_poly.pdbx_strand_id
1 'polypeptide(L)'
;MNKLIDELEKAYNHTNQWLKFAESKNGALIALDSALLIGVFSLFTKSSSLKVLNYYFLWIISFLIISMMISSLSFIPVLSKDKQDKVSSKKIGQDKNILFFSVIKELTPNEYLDLLAKKIEIKDFEIIDYAEDYAEQIVTNSRIADNKYKLFKWALYFFVTGILPPMGLVFIGLWFYGKSKGDKNE
;
A
#
# COMPACT_ATOMS: atom_id res chain seq x y z
N MET A 1 20.23 17.25 24.29
CA MET A 1 20.91 16.25 23.44
C MET A 1 20.27 14.87 23.58
N ASN A 2 20.30 14.21 24.75
CA ASN A 2 19.64 12.91 24.98
C ASN A 2 18.17 12.89 24.53
N LYS A 3 17.39 13.92 24.90
CA LYS A 3 15.99 14.05 24.48
C LYS A 3 15.77 14.05 22.95
N LEU A 4 16.68 14.63 22.16
CA LEU A 4 16.54 14.65 20.69
C LEU A 4 16.78 13.25 20.12
N ILE A 5 17.82 12.57 20.57
CA ILE A 5 18.15 11.20 20.15
C ILE A 5 17.02 10.23 20.56
N ASP A 6 16.50 10.34 21.78
CA ASP A 6 15.38 9.51 22.25
C ASP A 6 14.14 9.66 21.35
N GLU A 7 13.82 10.89 20.92
CA GLU A 7 12.68 11.15 20.03
C GLU A 7 12.96 10.70 18.59
N LEU A 8 14.20 10.82 18.11
CA LEU A 8 14.62 10.27 16.82
C LEU A 8 14.51 8.75 16.81
N GLU A 9 14.94 8.07 17.88
CA GLU A 9 14.82 6.61 17.99
C GLU A 9 13.35 6.16 17.99
N LYS A 10 12.47 6.87 18.72
CA LYS A 10 11.03 6.61 18.68
C LYS A 10 10.45 6.80 17.28
N ALA A 11 10.80 7.90 16.60
CA ALA A 11 10.33 8.16 15.25
C ALA A 11 10.86 7.14 14.23
N TYR A 12 12.12 6.72 14.38
CA TYR A 12 12.71 5.64 13.58
C TYR A 12 11.96 4.33 13.78
N ASN A 13 11.70 3.94 15.02
CA ASN A 13 10.93 2.74 15.32
C ASN A 13 9.50 2.81 14.75
N HIS A 14 8.84 3.97 14.85
CA HIS A 14 7.50 4.18 14.29
C HIS A 14 7.50 4.07 12.75
N THR A 15 8.45 4.72 12.07
CA THR A 15 8.56 4.66 10.61
C THR A 15 8.89 3.26 10.12
N ASN A 16 9.75 2.54 10.83
CA ASN A 16 10.03 1.13 10.57
C ASN A 16 8.79 0.24 10.75
N GLN A 17 7.94 0.51 11.76
CA GLN A 17 6.67 -0.22 11.94
C GLN A 17 5.71 0.01 10.76
N TRP A 18 5.58 1.25 10.26
CA TRP A 18 4.74 1.50 9.07
C TRP A 18 5.25 0.81 7.82
N LEU A 19 6.56 0.78 7.64
CA LEU A 19 7.21 0.05 6.55
C LEU A 19 6.88 -1.45 6.64
N LYS A 20 7.12 -2.07 7.80
CA LYS A 20 6.77 -3.49 8.04
C LYS A 20 5.29 -3.78 7.84
N PHE A 21 4.41 -2.87 8.25
CA PHE A 21 2.97 -3.02 8.04
C PHE A 21 2.59 -2.92 6.56
N ALA A 22 3.22 -2.03 5.78
CA ALA A 22 3.02 -1.96 4.34
C ALA A 22 3.46 -3.26 3.64
N GLU A 23 4.58 -3.84 4.04
CA GLU A 23 5.05 -5.13 3.53
C GLU A 23 4.12 -6.27 3.89
N SER A 24 3.67 -6.32 5.15
CA SER A 24 2.72 -7.33 5.63
C SER A 24 1.41 -7.29 4.85
N LYS A 25 0.89 -6.09 4.53
CA LYS A 25 -0.32 -5.94 3.70
C LYS A 25 -0.14 -6.48 2.29
N ASN A 26 0.97 -6.13 1.62
CA ASN A 26 1.24 -6.64 0.28
C ASN A 26 1.47 -8.15 0.29
N GLY A 27 2.18 -8.69 1.28
CA GLY A 27 2.38 -10.13 1.45
C GLY A 27 1.08 -10.88 1.70
N ALA A 28 0.20 -10.33 2.55
CA ALA A 28 -1.14 -10.89 2.78
C ALA A 28 -2.00 -10.87 1.50
N LEU A 29 -1.92 -9.81 0.70
CA LEU A 29 -2.66 -9.72 -0.57
C LEU A 29 -2.15 -10.75 -1.59
N ILE A 30 -0.83 -10.98 -1.69
CA ILE A 30 -0.26 -12.05 -2.54
C ILE A 30 -0.77 -13.43 -2.12
N ALA A 31 -0.79 -13.72 -0.82
CA ALA A 31 -1.30 -14.99 -0.29
C ALA A 31 -2.79 -15.19 -0.64
N LEU A 32 -3.59 -14.12 -0.50
CA LEU A 32 -5.00 -14.13 -0.84
C LEU A 32 -5.23 -14.29 -2.35
N ASP A 33 -4.51 -13.54 -3.18
CA ASP A 33 -4.53 -13.64 -4.65
C ASP A 33 -4.18 -15.07 -5.09
N SER A 34 -3.16 -15.67 -4.50
CA SER A 34 -2.71 -17.04 -4.80
C SER A 34 -3.80 -18.07 -4.47
N ALA A 35 -4.40 -17.97 -3.28
CA ALA A 35 -5.46 -18.89 -2.85
C ALA A 35 -6.70 -18.80 -3.76
N LEU A 36 -7.13 -17.58 -4.10
CA LEU A 36 -8.25 -17.36 -5.00
C LEU A 36 -7.95 -17.80 -6.43
N LEU A 37 -6.75 -17.55 -6.93
CA LEU A 37 -6.35 -17.96 -8.28
C LEU A 37 -6.42 -19.48 -8.42
N ILE A 38 -5.94 -20.24 -7.43
CA ILE A 38 -6.07 -21.71 -7.40
C ILE A 38 -7.55 -22.13 -7.41
N GLY A 39 -8.38 -21.53 -6.54
CA GLY A 39 -9.80 -21.85 -6.45
C GLY A 39 -10.55 -21.57 -7.76
N VAL A 40 -10.37 -20.39 -8.33
CA VAL A 40 -11.00 -19.96 -9.58
C VAL A 40 -10.52 -20.80 -10.75
N PHE A 41 -9.22 -21.12 -10.83
CA PHE A 41 -8.66 -21.96 -11.89
C PHE A 41 -9.21 -23.40 -11.82
N SER A 42 -9.39 -23.96 -10.62
CA SER A 42 -10.03 -25.27 -10.44
C SER A 42 -11.48 -25.29 -10.92
N LEU A 43 -12.24 -24.21 -10.68
CA LEU A 43 -13.61 -24.07 -11.20
C LEU A 43 -13.64 -23.87 -12.72
N PHE A 44 -12.70 -23.08 -13.25
CA PHE A 44 -12.56 -22.84 -14.69
C PHE A 44 -12.34 -24.13 -15.47
N THR A 45 -11.42 -24.99 -15.02
CA THR A 45 -11.13 -26.27 -15.68
C THR A 45 -12.29 -27.28 -15.63
N LYS A 46 -13.22 -27.13 -14.69
CA LYS A 46 -14.43 -27.96 -14.57
C LYS A 46 -15.63 -27.40 -15.34
N SER A 47 -15.57 -26.14 -15.78
CA SER A 47 -16.65 -25.47 -16.50
C SER A 47 -16.71 -25.91 -17.96
N SER A 48 -17.67 -26.78 -18.30
CA SER A 48 -17.72 -27.45 -19.62
C SER A 48 -18.80 -26.95 -20.58
N SER A 49 -19.70 -26.03 -20.20
CA SER A 49 -20.90 -25.78 -21.01
C SER A 49 -21.31 -24.32 -21.27
N LEU A 50 -20.88 -23.34 -20.48
CA LEU A 50 -21.33 -21.94 -20.65
C LEU A 50 -20.17 -21.01 -20.99
N LYS A 51 -20.10 -20.57 -22.26
CA LYS A 51 -19.07 -19.62 -22.75
C LYS A 51 -18.98 -18.35 -21.89
N VAL A 52 -20.13 -17.82 -21.42
CA VAL A 52 -20.22 -16.64 -20.56
C VAL A 52 -19.47 -16.85 -19.23
N LEU A 53 -19.57 -18.06 -18.65
CA LEU A 53 -18.89 -18.40 -17.40
C LEU A 53 -17.37 -18.52 -17.59
N ASN A 54 -16.93 -18.97 -18.77
CA ASN A 54 -15.50 -19.01 -19.09
C ASN A 54 -14.90 -17.61 -19.21
N TYR A 55 -15.58 -16.66 -19.86
CA TYR A 55 -15.15 -15.25 -19.90
C TYR A 55 -15.10 -14.62 -18.50
N TYR A 56 -16.05 -14.96 -17.64
CA TYR A 56 -16.09 -14.52 -16.25
C TYR A 56 -14.86 -15.00 -15.46
N PHE A 57 -14.50 -16.28 -15.57
CA PHE A 57 -13.32 -16.80 -14.90
C PHE A 57 -12.03 -16.20 -15.43
N LEU A 58 -11.91 -16.02 -16.75
CA LEU A 58 -10.75 -15.36 -17.36
C LEU A 58 -10.61 -13.91 -16.89
N TRP A 59 -11.72 -13.19 -16.71
CA TRP A 59 -11.72 -11.85 -16.11
C TRP A 59 -11.11 -11.88 -14.71
N ILE A 60 -11.64 -12.71 -13.81
CA ILE A 60 -11.14 -12.80 -12.42
C ILE A 60 -9.66 -13.16 -12.40
N ILE A 61 -9.26 -14.19 -13.14
CA ILE A 61 -7.86 -14.65 -13.21
C ILE A 61 -6.94 -13.50 -13.67
N SER A 62 -7.34 -12.76 -14.71
CA SER A 62 -6.53 -11.65 -15.22
C SER A 62 -6.32 -10.56 -14.16
N PHE A 63 -7.37 -10.18 -13.44
CA PHE A 63 -7.27 -9.15 -12.40
C PHE A 63 -6.47 -9.62 -11.18
N LEU A 64 -6.61 -10.88 -10.76
CA LEU A 64 -5.82 -11.46 -9.67
C LEU A 64 -4.32 -11.51 -10.03
N ILE A 65 -3.99 -11.87 -11.28
CA ILE A 65 -2.59 -11.85 -11.74
C ILE A 65 -2.03 -10.43 -11.68
N ILE A 66 -2.77 -9.42 -12.16
CA ILE A 66 -2.33 -8.02 -12.13
C ILE A 66 -2.15 -7.53 -10.67
N SER A 67 -3.11 -7.83 -9.79
CA SER A 67 -3.02 -7.52 -8.35
C SER A 67 -1.76 -8.13 -7.72
N MET A 68 -1.50 -9.41 -8.00
CA MET A 68 -0.37 -10.14 -7.46
C MET A 68 0.97 -9.60 -7.99
N MET A 69 1.03 -9.24 -9.27
CA MET A 69 2.22 -8.60 -9.87
C MET A 69 2.51 -7.26 -9.21
N ILE A 70 1.51 -6.38 -9.06
CA ILE A 70 1.69 -5.06 -8.41
C ILE A 70 2.14 -5.23 -6.95
N SER A 71 1.54 -6.17 -6.21
CA SER A 71 1.93 -6.46 -4.82
C SER A 71 3.37 -6.99 -4.75
N SER A 72 3.79 -7.80 -5.72
CA SER A 72 5.15 -8.33 -5.80
C SER A 72 6.18 -7.24 -6.11
N LEU A 73 5.85 -6.26 -6.96
CA LEU A 73 6.70 -5.09 -7.22
C LEU A 73 6.98 -4.29 -5.94
N SER A 74 6.11 -4.35 -4.93
CA SER A 74 6.34 -3.67 -3.64
C SER A 74 7.50 -4.24 -2.84
N PHE A 75 7.95 -5.46 -3.13
CA PHE A 75 9.08 -6.12 -2.46
C PHE A 75 10.43 -5.87 -3.13
N ILE A 76 10.46 -5.18 -4.28
CA ILE A 76 11.72 -4.81 -4.94
C ILE A 76 12.52 -3.89 -3.99
N PRO A 77 13.77 -4.24 -3.64
CA PRO A 77 14.58 -3.44 -2.72
C PRO A 77 14.92 -2.09 -3.36
N VAL A 78 14.66 -1.01 -2.62
CA VAL A 78 15.05 0.34 -3.02
C VAL A 78 16.42 0.62 -2.40
N LEU A 79 17.47 0.47 -3.21
CA LEU A 79 18.88 0.59 -2.77
C LEU A 79 19.50 1.97 -3.03
N SER A 80 18.77 2.92 -3.62
CA SER A 80 19.34 4.19 -4.07
C SER A 80 19.02 5.38 -3.17
N LYS A 81 20.08 6.00 -2.63
CA LYS A 81 20.07 7.36 -2.03
C LYS A 81 19.83 8.46 -3.08
N ASP A 82 20.15 8.18 -4.34
CA ASP A 82 20.58 9.19 -5.33
C ASP A 82 19.48 10.03 -6.03
N LYS A 83 18.19 9.82 -5.71
CA LYS A 83 17.07 10.56 -6.36
C LYS A 83 16.22 11.37 -5.39
N GLN A 84 16.61 11.41 -4.13
CA GLN A 84 15.77 11.82 -3.02
C GLN A 84 16.03 13.26 -2.53
N ASP A 85 17.07 13.90 -3.05
CA ASP A 85 17.48 15.27 -2.67
C ASP A 85 16.72 16.38 -3.41
N LYS A 86 15.86 16.04 -4.39
CA LYS A 86 15.13 17.02 -5.21
C LYS A 86 13.78 17.44 -4.66
N VAL A 87 13.37 16.95 -3.49
CA VAL A 87 12.12 17.38 -2.85
C VAL A 87 12.44 18.55 -1.92
N SER A 88 12.07 19.77 -2.31
CA SER A 88 12.21 20.96 -1.47
C SER A 88 11.05 21.95 -1.64
N SER A 89 10.77 22.67 -0.54
CA SER A 89 10.14 23.99 -0.46
C SER A 89 8.61 24.11 -0.56
N LYS A 90 7.83 23.11 -0.13
CA LYS A 90 6.49 23.45 0.38
C LYS A 90 6.65 23.86 1.83
N LYS A 91 6.33 25.11 2.19
CA LYS A 91 6.21 25.54 3.60
C LYS A 91 5.22 24.59 4.29
N ILE A 92 5.73 23.54 4.90
CA ILE A 92 4.95 22.66 5.75
C ILE A 92 4.65 23.51 6.97
N GLY A 93 3.37 23.86 7.14
CA GLY A 93 2.91 24.59 8.31
C GLY A 93 3.33 23.86 9.58
N GLN A 94 3.69 24.62 10.61
CA GLN A 94 4.19 24.09 11.88
C GLN A 94 3.19 23.13 12.57
N ASP A 95 1.91 23.18 12.19
CA ASP A 95 0.83 22.32 12.69
C ASP A 95 0.77 20.92 12.06
N LYS A 96 1.56 20.61 11.02
CA LYS A 96 1.53 19.25 10.47
C LYS A 96 2.07 18.22 11.48
N ASN A 97 1.44 17.05 11.49
CA ASN A 97 1.89 15.91 12.27
C ASN A 97 3.19 15.34 11.66
N ILE A 98 4.34 15.82 12.13
CA ILE A 98 5.66 15.39 11.66
C ILE A 98 6.01 13.96 12.06
N LEU A 99 5.19 13.30 12.89
CA LEU A 99 5.36 11.87 13.12
C LEU A 99 4.84 11.07 11.94
N PHE A 100 3.87 11.57 11.16
CA PHE A 100 3.21 10.79 10.10
C PHE A 100 4.09 10.66 8.84
N PHE A 101 4.36 9.43 8.39
CA PHE A 101 5.26 9.15 7.25
C PHE A 101 4.89 9.89 5.96
N SER A 102 3.60 10.16 5.72
CA SER A 102 3.17 10.86 4.51
C SER A 102 3.56 12.35 4.52
N VAL A 103 3.81 12.93 5.70
CA VAL A 103 4.38 14.26 5.87
C VAL A 103 5.90 14.16 5.82
N ILE A 104 6.50 13.22 6.53
CA ILE A 104 7.96 13.05 6.61
C ILE A 104 8.58 12.85 5.22
N LYS A 105 7.94 12.08 4.33
CA LYS A 105 8.47 11.80 2.99
C LYS A 105 8.73 13.05 2.14
N GLU A 106 8.05 14.16 2.45
CA GLU A 106 8.13 15.44 1.75
C GLU A 106 9.29 16.31 2.27
N LEU A 107 9.95 15.90 3.35
CA LEU A 107 11.04 16.63 3.99
C LEU A 107 12.40 16.12 3.52
N THR A 108 13.40 16.99 3.59
CA THR A 108 14.82 16.61 3.67
C THR A 108 15.18 16.19 5.11
N PRO A 109 16.27 15.42 5.32
CA PRO A 109 16.73 15.06 6.66
C PRO A 109 16.93 16.28 7.58
N ASN A 110 17.53 17.35 7.05
CA ASN A 110 17.78 18.59 7.79
C ASN A 110 16.47 19.33 8.14
N GLU A 111 15.53 19.44 7.20
CA GLU A 111 14.21 20.03 7.49
C GLU A 111 13.45 19.23 8.55
N TYR A 112 13.58 17.89 8.54
CA TYR A 112 12.98 17.04 9.56
C TYR A 112 13.59 17.28 10.94
N LEU A 113 14.93 17.34 11.04
CA LEU A 113 15.63 17.67 12.29
C LEU A 113 15.21 19.02 12.84
N ASP A 114 15.19 20.06 12.00
CA ASP A 114 14.78 21.41 12.39
C ASP A 114 13.35 21.45 12.93
N LEU A 115 12.41 20.78 12.26
CA LEU A 115 11.01 20.72 12.67
C LEU A 115 10.83 19.94 13.97
N LEU A 116 11.56 18.82 14.12
CA LEU A 116 11.52 18.02 15.33
C LEU A 116 12.07 18.82 16.51
N ALA A 117 13.25 19.42 16.37
CA ALA A 117 13.89 20.24 17.40
C ALA A 117 12.98 21.40 17.85
N LYS A 118 12.32 22.07 16.90
CA LYS A 118 11.32 23.11 17.18
C LYS A 118 10.13 22.57 17.98
N LYS A 119 9.59 21.40 17.64
CA LYS A 119 8.44 20.80 18.35
C LYS A 119 8.77 20.31 19.75
N ILE A 120 10.02 19.93 20.01
CA ILE A 120 10.47 19.47 21.34
C ILE A 120 11.12 20.58 22.18
N GLU A 121 11.06 21.83 21.68
CA GLU A 121 11.52 23.07 22.30
C GLU A 121 13.02 23.11 22.62
N ILE A 122 13.84 22.49 21.77
CA ILE A 122 15.31 22.59 21.89
C ILE A 122 15.79 23.78 21.07
N LYS A 123 16.31 24.81 21.75
CA LYS A 123 16.76 26.07 21.13
C LYS A 123 18.17 25.99 20.56
N ASP A 124 19.05 25.23 21.21
CA ASP A 124 20.44 25.05 20.81
C ASP A 124 20.79 23.56 20.87
N PHE A 125 20.95 22.95 19.69
CA PHE A 125 21.54 21.62 19.58
C PHE A 125 22.62 21.65 18.51
N GLU A 126 23.78 21.08 18.81
CA GLU A 126 24.71 20.71 17.77
C GLU A 126 24.16 19.49 17.05
N ILE A 127 24.05 19.60 15.73
CA ILE A 127 23.78 18.46 14.87
C ILE A 127 25.03 17.60 14.89
N ILE A 128 24.90 16.41 15.46
CA ILE A 128 25.94 15.39 15.48
C ILE A 128 25.64 14.45 14.32
N ASP A 129 26.67 13.92 13.65
CA ASP A 129 26.54 12.95 12.54
C ASP A 129 25.49 11.87 12.80
N TYR A 130 25.41 11.38 14.05
CA TYR A 130 24.45 10.34 14.43
C TYR A 130 22.97 10.77 14.36
N ALA A 131 22.67 12.05 14.63
CA ALA A 131 21.32 12.59 14.47
C ALA A 131 20.94 12.73 12.99
N GLU A 132 21.90 13.08 12.14
CA GLU A 132 21.73 13.14 10.68
C GLU A 132 21.45 11.75 10.10
N ASP A 133 22.19 10.72 10.53
CA ASP A 133 21.98 9.33 10.14
C ASP A 133 20.55 8.87 10.47
N TYR A 134 20.06 9.17 11.67
CA TYR A 134 18.66 8.88 12.04
C TYR A 134 17.67 9.59 11.13
N ALA A 135 17.86 10.89 10.89
CA ALA A 135 16.97 11.66 10.04
C ALA A 135 16.94 11.13 8.61
N GLU A 136 18.10 10.75 8.06
CA GLU A 136 18.21 10.15 6.74
C GLU A 136 17.41 8.83 6.66
N GLN A 137 17.56 7.97 7.67
CA GLN A 137 16.83 6.70 7.75
C GLN A 137 15.31 6.90 7.90
N ILE A 138 14.88 7.83 8.76
CA ILE A 138 13.46 8.14 8.99
C ILE A 138 12.80 8.65 7.71
N VAL A 139 13.45 9.60 7.01
CA VAL A 139 12.94 10.17 5.76
C VAL A 139 12.91 9.12 4.65
N THR A 140 13.97 8.33 4.52
CA THR A 140 14.06 7.25 3.53
C THR A 140 13.00 6.19 3.78
N ASN A 141 12.87 5.68 5.01
CA ASN A 141 11.85 4.69 5.37
C ASN A 141 10.43 5.21 5.13
N SER A 142 10.19 6.49 5.40
CA SER A 142 8.89 7.13 5.14
C SER A 142 8.54 7.16 3.64
N ARG A 143 9.52 7.44 2.77
CA ARG A 143 9.35 7.41 1.31
C ARG A 143 9.12 5.99 0.79
N ILE A 144 9.86 5.01 1.30
CA ILE A 144 9.67 3.60 0.95
C ILE A 144 8.28 3.13 1.38
N ALA A 145 7.88 3.43 2.62
CA ALA A 145 6.55 3.08 3.13
C ALA A 145 5.44 3.68 2.26
N ASP A 146 5.52 4.96 1.90
CA ASP A 146 4.54 5.61 1.01
C ASP A 146 4.41 4.93 -0.35
N ASN A 147 5.52 4.57 -0.98
CA ASN A 147 5.51 3.87 -2.25
C ASN A 147 4.87 2.48 -2.13
N LYS A 148 5.18 1.73 -1.07
CA LYS A 148 4.56 0.41 -0.82
C LYS A 148 3.06 0.51 -0.53
N TYR A 149 2.60 1.56 0.17
CA TYR A 149 1.17 1.81 0.36
C TYR A 149 0.45 2.18 -0.94
N LYS A 150 1.09 2.94 -1.83
CA LYS A 150 0.53 3.24 -3.16
C LYS A 150 0.38 1.98 -4.01
N LEU A 151 1.41 1.13 -4.03
CA LEU A 151 1.35 -0.16 -4.73
C LEU A 151 0.26 -1.06 -4.14
N PHE A 152 0.18 -1.17 -2.81
CA PHE A 152 -0.91 -1.90 -2.15
C PHE A 152 -2.29 -1.38 -2.55
N LYS A 153 -2.47 -0.05 -2.59
CA LYS A 153 -3.74 0.57 -3.00
C LYS A 153 -4.11 0.18 -4.43
N TRP A 154 -3.16 0.23 -5.36
CA TRP A 154 -3.40 -0.18 -6.74
C TRP A 154 -3.70 -1.67 -6.87
N ALA A 155 -2.93 -2.53 -6.22
CA ALA A 155 -3.19 -3.97 -6.19
C ALA A 155 -4.59 -4.26 -5.64
N LEU A 156 -4.95 -3.63 -4.52
CA LEU A 156 -6.27 -3.79 -3.91
C LEU A 156 -7.41 -3.34 -4.84
N TYR A 157 -7.22 -2.29 -5.64
CA TYR A 157 -8.22 -1.91 -6.64
C TYR A 157 -8.43 -3.03 -7.66
N PHE A 158 -7.36 -3.60 -8.22
CA PHE A 158 -7.48 -4.71 -9.16
C PHE A 158 -8.11 -5.94 -8.51
N PHE A 159 -7.74 -6.27 -7.27
CA PHE A 159 -8.38 -7.33 -6.50
C PHE A 159 -9.90 -7.13 -6.39
N VAL A 160 -10.34 -5.97 -5.90
CA VAL A 160 -11.75 -5.66 -5.67
C VAL A 160 -12.54 -5.61 -6.97
N THR A 161 -12.01 -5.00 -8.04
CA THR A 161 -12.67 -4.93 -9.35
C THR A 161 -12.64 -6.27 -10.08
N GLY A 162 -11.69 -7.14 -9.77
CA GLY A 162 -11.66 -8.51 -10.25
C GLY A 162 -12.85 -9.32 -9.71
N ILE A 163 -13.23 -9.09 -8.44
CA ILE A 163 -14.21 -9.93 -7.73
C ILE A 163 -15.64 -9.36 -7.74
N LEU A 164 -15.83 -8.08 -7.42
CA LEU A 164 -17.17 -7.53 -7.14
C LEU A 164 -18.08 -7.34 -8.37
N PRO A 165 -17.63 -6.70 -9.48
CA PRO A 165 -18.49 -6.52 -10.65
C PRO A 165 -19.02 -7.84 -11.25
N PRO A 166 -18.18 -8.89 -11.36
CA PRO A 166 -18.67 -10.17 -11.84
C PRO A 166 -19.72 -10.80 -10.90
N MET A 167 -19.51 -10.75 -9.58
CA MET A 167 -20.51 -11.25 -8.62
C MET A 167 -21.87 -10.54 -8.78
N GLY A 168 -21.87 -9.22 -8.99
CA GLY A 168 -23.09 -8.45 -9.24
C GLY A 168 -23.88 -8.92 -10.47
N LEU A 169 -23.17 -9.26 -11.56
CA LEU A 169 -23.80 -9.78 -12.78
C LEU A 169 -24.42 -11.18 -12.56
N VAL A 170 -23.81 -12.02 -11.74
CA VAL A 170 -24.37 -13.34 -11.39
C VAL A 170 -25.67 -13.18 -10.60
N PHE A 171 -25.71 -12.29 -9.62
CA PHE A 171 -26.94 -12.02 -8.85
C PHE A 171 -28.07 -11.48 -9.74
N ILE A 172 -27.75 -10.56 -10.64
CA ILE A 172 -28.73 -10.02 -11.61
C ILE A 172 -29.24 -11.13 -12.53
N GLY A 173 -28.34 -11.97 -13.07
CA GLY A 173 -28.71 -13.10 -13.93
C GLY A 173 -29.62 -14.11 -13.22
N LEU A 174 -29.31 -14.45 -11.97
CA LEU A 174 -30.14 -15.34 -11.15
C LEU A 174 -31.53 -14.73 -10.85
N TRP A 175 -31.59 -13.42 -10.59
CA TRP A 175 -32.85 -12.71 -10.36
C TRP A 175 -33.76 -12.72 -11.60
N PHE A 176 -33.22 -12.43 -12.78
CA PHE A 176 -33.97 -12.49 -14.04
C PHE A 176 -34.39 -13.93 -14.40
N TYR A 177 -33.51 -14.91 -14.18
CA TYR A 177 -33.83 -16.32 -14.40
C TYR A 177 -34.98 -16.80 -13.49
N GLY A 178 -34.96 -16.39 -12.21
CA GLY A 178 -36.04 -16.68 -11.26
C GLY A 178 -37.37 -16.07 -11.69
N LYS A 179 -37.37 -14.81 -12.16
CA LYS A 179 -38.57 -14.13 -12.65
C LYS A 179 -39.16 -14.80 -13.91
N SER A 180 -38.32 -15.16 -14.88
CA SER A 180 -38.77 -15.83 -16.12
C SER A 180 -39.39 -17.21 -15.89
N LYS A 181 -39.07 -17.88 -14.78
CA LYS A 181 -39.64 -19.19 -14.42
C LYS A 181 -40.97 -19.06 -13.67
N GLY A 182 -41.20 -17.92 -12.99
CA GLY A 182 -42.48 -17.58 -12.37
C GLY A 182 -43.58 -17.35 -13.42
N ASP A 183 -43.30 -16.57 -14.45
CA ASP A 183 -44.26 -16.23 -15.53
C ASP A 183 -44.64 -17.41 -16.44
N LYS A 184 -43.94 -18.56 -16.34
CA LYS A 184 -44.25 -19.77 -17.15
C LYS A 184 -45.13 -20.80 -16.44
N ASN A 185 -45.43 -20.57 -15.16
CA ASN A 185 -46.21 -21.48 -14.32
C ASN A 185 -47.57 -20.88 -13.89
N GLU A 186 -47.96 -19.72 -14.44
CA GLU A 186 -49.32 -19.16 -14.42
C GLU A 186 -49.96 -19.32 -15.80
#